data_AF-A0A3D2SUS1-F1
#
_entry.id   AF-A0A3D2SUS1-F1
#
_cell.length_a   1.000
_cell.length_b   1.000
_cell.length_c   1.000
_cell.angle_alpha   90.00
_cell.angle_beta   90.00
_cell.angle_gamma   90.00
#
_symmetry.space_group_name_H-M   'P 1'
#
loop_
_entity.id
_entity.type
_entity.pdbx_description
1 polymer ?
#
loop_
_entity_poly.entity_id
_entity_poly.type
_entity_poly.pdbx_seq_one_letter_code
_entity_poly.pdbx_strand_id
1 'polypeptide(L)'
;EDTLLDIARRNDLGFVELRAANPDVDPWLPGEGTAITLPKWNILPDAAQEGIVINLSEMRMYIFEDGKDIRTFPIGIGREGFDTPVGETIVSWKRPNPTWTPTPSMREANPNLPKVVEAGPENPLGTHAVYLGW
;
A
#
# COMPACT_ATOMS: atom_id res chain seq x y z
N GLU A 1 2.53 -15.29 19.45
CA GLU A 1 1.19 -15.41 18.83
C GLU A 1 1.16 -14.47 17.64
N ASP A 2 0.50 -14.86 16.55
CA ASP A 2 0.48 -14.07 15.32
C ASP A 2 -0.74 -13.15 15.29
N THR A 3 -0.54 -11.87 14.96
CA THR A 3 -1.65 -10.95 14.69
C THR A 3 -2.21 -11.17 13.28
N LEU A 4 -3.41 -10.65 12.98
CA LEU A 4 -3.90 -10.63 11.59
C LEU A 4 -2.96 -9.85 10.67
N LEU A 5 -2.29 -8.81 11.16
CA LEU A 5 -1.31 -8.07 10.38
C LEU A 5 -0.11 -8.94 9.98
N ASP A 6 0.37 -9.79 10.90
CA ASP A 6 1.48 -10.71 10.62
C ASP A 6 1.08 -11.79 9.61
N ILE A 7 -0.14 -12.32 9.74
CA ILE A 7 -0.71 -13.29 8.79
C ILE A 7 -0.86 -12.66 7.40
N ALA A 8 -1.37 -11.43 7.33
CA ALA A 8 -1.58 -10.70 6.09
C ALA A 8 -0.25 -10.50 5.33
N ARG A 9 0.78 -9.99 6.03
CA ARG A 9 2.12 -9.76 5.46
C ARG A 9 2.77 -11.01 4.88
N ARG A 10 2.62 -12.17 5.55
CA ARG A 10 3.20 -13.43 5.06
C ARG A 10 2.46 -14.02 3.87
N ASN A 11 1.23 -13.60 3.62
CA ASN A 11 0.37 -14.15 2.59
C ASN A 11 0.11 -13.17 1.43
N ASP A 12 0.84 -12.05 1.37
CA ASP A 12 0.64 -10.99 0.37
C ASP A 12 -0.80 -10.44 0.37
N LEU A 13 -1.32 -10.23 1.59
CA LEU A 13 -2.64 -9.66 1.84
C LEU A 13 -2.53 -8.34 2.59
N GLY A 14 -3.49 -7.45 2.33
CA GLY A 14 -3.74 -6.23 3.05
C GLY A 14 -4.43 -6.49 4.39
N PHE A 15 -4.15 -5.65 5.38
CA PHE A 15 -4.79 -5.75 6.68
C PHE A 15 -6.31 -5.57 6.62
N VAL A 16 -6.77 -4.61 5.81
CA VAL A 16 -8.20 -4.27 5.70
C VAL A 16 -9.01 -5.40 5.09
N GLU A 17 -8.53 -5.99 3.99
CA GLU A 17 -9.21 -7.13 3.35
C GLU A 17 -9.21 -8.38 4.24
N LEU A 18 -8.13 -8.65 4.96
CA LEU A 18 -8.08 -9.82 5.84
C LEU A 18 -9.04 -9.64 7.02
N ARG A 19 -9.13 -8.43 7.58
CA ARG A 19 -10.13 -8.11 8.61
C ARG A 19 -11.56 -8.21 8.06
N ALA A 20 -11.80 -7.74 6.84
CA ALA A 20 -13.12 -7.83 6.21
C ALA A 20 -13.57 -9.28 5.98
N ALA A 21 -12.64 -10.18 5.63
CA ALA A 21 -12.92 -11.60 5.48
C ALA A 21 -13.13 -12.34 6.83
N ASN A 22 -12.74 -11.72 7.95
CA ASN A 22 -12.78 -12.31 9.30
C ASN A 22 -13.33 -11.30 10.33
N PRO A 23 -14.59 -10.85 10.21
CA PRO A 23 -15.13 -9.74 10.99
C PRO A 23 -15.22 -10.01 12.50
N ASP A 24 -15.34 -11.28 12.88
CA ASP A 24 -15.53 -11.70 14.28
C ASP A 24 -14.20 -12.07 14.98
N VAL A 25 -13.07 -11.93 14.30
CA VAL A 25 -11.74 -12.27 14.83
C VAL A 25 -11.06 -11.01 15.36
N ASP A 26 -10.52 -11.08 16.58
CA ASP A 26 -9.71 -10.00 17.13
C ASP A 26 -8.42 -9.83 16.27
N PRO A 27 -8.16 -8.64 15.69
CA PRO A 27 -7.02 -8.45 14.81
C PRO A 27 -5.66 -8.56 15.48
N TRP A 28 -5.59 -8.33 16.79
CA TRP A 28 -4.36 -8.31 17.57
C TRP A 28 -4.15 -9.61 18.34
N LEU A 29 -5.24 -10.29 18.68
CA LEU A 29 -5.20 -11.56 19.39
C LEU A 29 -6.19 -12.58 18.79
N PRO A 30 -5.91 -13.12 17.59
CA PRO A 30 -6.82 -14.07 16.94
C PRO A 30 -7.11 -15.32 17.78
N GLY A 31 -6.19 -15.70 18.68
CA GLY A 31 -6.30 -16.92 19.48
C GLY A 31 -5.76 -18.15 18.76
N GLU A 32 -5.17 -19.06 19.53
CA GLU A 32 -4.68 -20.34 19.03
C GLU A 32 -5.84 -21.23 18.52
N GLY A 33 -5.67 -21.84 17.36
CA GLY A 33 -6.66 -22.74 16.76
C GLY A 33 -7.81 -22.02 16.03
N THR A 34 -7.85 -20.69 16.04
CA THR A 34 -8.84 -19.91 15.29
C THR A 34 -8.64 -20.10 13.78
N ALA A 35 -9.70 -20.48 13.08
CA ALA A 35 -9.69 -20.59 11.63
C ALA A 35 -9.73 -19.20 10.98
N ILE A 36 -8.75 -18.90 10.12
CA ILE A 36 -8.66 -17.62 9.40
C ILE A 36 -8.91 -17.85 7.91
N THR A 37 -9.87 -17.12 7.36
CA THR A 37 -10.15 -17.10 5.92
C THR A 37 -9.17 -16.16 5.22
N LEU A 38 -8.48 -16.66 4.19
CA LEU A 38 -7.54 -15.90 3.38
C LEU A 38 -8.17 -15.51 2.03
N PRO A 39 -8.53 -14.24 1.78
CA PRO A 39 -9.10 -13.80 0.51
C PRO A 39 -8.03 -13.71 -0.58
N LYS A 40 -7.62 -14.84 -1.16
CA LYS A 40 -6.57 -14.89 -2.20
C LYS A 40 -7.04 -14.65 -3.63
N TRP A 41 -8.36 -14.55 -3.82
CA TRP A 41 -8.98 -14.42 -5.13
C TRP A 41 -9.49 -12.99 -5.28
N ASN A 42 -9.08 -12.34 -6.36
CA ASN A 42 -9.50 -10.99 -6.68
C ASN A 42 -10.33 -10.98 -7.96
N ILE A 43 -11.37 -10.16 -7.99
CA ILE A 43 -12.09 -9.85 -9.21
C ILE A 43 -11.32 -8.73 -9.91
N LEU A 44 -11.00 -8.91 -11.19
CA LEU A 44 -10.27 -7.89 -11.92
C LEU A 44 -11.07 -6.58 -11.98
N PRO A 45 -10.42 -5.42 -11.84
CA PRO A 45 -11.09 -4.13 -11.92
C PRO A 45 -11.67 -3.92 -13.32
N ASP A 46 -12.78 -3.18 -13.38
CA ASP A 46 -13.38 -2.72 -14.64
C ASP A 46 -12.57 -1.53 -15.20
N ALA A 47 -11.39 -1.86 -15.73
CA ALA A 47 -10.43 -0.92 -16.31
C ALA A 47 -9.64 -1.59 -17.43
N ALA A 48 -8.94 -0.80 -18.24
CA ALA A 48 -7.99 -1.34 -19.21
C ALA A 48 -6.95 -2.21 -18.49
N GLN A 49 -6.79 -3.45 -18.96
CA GLN A 49 -5.84 -4.40 -18.40
C GLN A 49 -4.44 -4.16 -18.97
N GLU A 50 -3.94 -2.94 -18.78
CA GLU A 50 -2.66 -2.48 -19.31
C GLU A 50 -1.90 -1.69 -18.23
N GLY A 51 -0.61 -1.97 -18.06
CA GLY A 51 0.24 -1.22 -17.14
C GLY A 51 -0.12 -1.47 -15.68
N ILE A 52 -0.32 -0.39 -14.91
CA ILE A 52 -0.61 -0.44 -13.47
C ILE A 52 -1.99 0.14 -13.23
N VAL A 53 -2.88 -0.66 -12.64
CA VAL A 53 -4.20 -0.21 -12.18
C VAL A 53 -4.24 -0.26 -10.66
N ILE A 54 -4.61 0.84 -10.02
CA ILE A 54 -4.77 0.93 -8.57
C ILE A 54 -6.27 1.04 -8.26
N ASN A 55 -6.79 0.06 -7.52
CA ASN A 55 -8.14 0.13 -6.98
C ASN A 55 -8.08 0.57 -5.51
N LEU A 56 -8.45 1.84 -5.27
CA LEU A 56 -8.39 2.44 -3.94
C LEU A 56 -9.38 1.78 -2.96
N SER A 57 -10.57 1.38 -3.43
CA SER A 57 -11.62 0.80 -2.58
C SER A 57 -11.24 -0.57 -2.02
N GLU A 58 -10.45 -1.35 -2.75
CA GLU A 58 -9.92 -2.62 -2.26
C GLU A 58 -8.51 -2.50 -1.67
N MET A 59 -7.87 -1.32 -1.81
CA MET A 59 -6.47 -1.08 -1.44
C MET A 59 -5.50 -2.07 -2.09
N ARG A 60 -5.65 -2.29 -3.42
CA ARG A 60 -4.79 -3.20 -4.18
C ARG A 60 -4.32 -2.56 -5.48
N MET A 61 -3.10 -2.92 -5.85
CA MET A 61 -2.47 -2.62 -7.13
C MET A 61 -2.46 -3.87 -8.00
N TYR A 62 -2.82 -3.70 -9.27
CA TYR A 62 -2.77 -4.71 -10.32
C TYR A 62 -1.70 -4.30 -11.34
N ILE A 63 -0.88 -5.26 -11.77
CA ILE A 63 0.12 -5.08 -12.80
C ILE A 63 -0.22 -6.00 -13.96
N PHE A 64 -0.50 -5.40 -15.10
CA PHE A 64 -0.77 -6.05 -16.37
C PHE A 64 0.44 -5.85 -17.29
N GLU A 65 1.04 -6.96 -17.72
CA GLU A 65 2.18 -6.98 -18.63
C GLU A 65 1.95 -8.09 -19.67
N ASP A 66 2.18 -7.78 -20.94
CA ASP A 66 1.99 -8.73 -22.03
C ASP A 66 2.79 -10.03 -21.82
N GLY A 67 2.09 -11.16 -21.97
CA GLY A 67 2.69 -12.50 -21.84
C GLY A 67 3.11 -12.87 -20.41
N LYS A 68 2.68 -12.12 -19.39
CA LYS A 68 2.89 -12.45 -17.98
C LYS A 68 1.58 -12.63 -17.24
N ASP A 69 1.62 -13.44 -16.19
CA ASP A 69 0.51 -13.54 -15.25
C ASP A 69 0.27 -12.19 -14.57
N ILE A 70 -1.00 -11.90 -14.29
CA ILE A 70 -1.41 -10.69 -13.59
C ILE A 70 -0.84 -10.75 -12.17
N ARG A 71 -0.07 -9.72 -11.79
CA ARG A 71 0.49 -9.61 -10.44
C ARG A 71 -0.33 -8.61 -9.65
N THR A 72 -0.58 -8.91 -8.38
CA THR A 72 -1.32 -8.00 -7.51
C THR A 72 -0.58 -7.80 -6.20
N PHE A 73 -0.69 -6.61 -5.62
CA PHE A 73 -0.05 -6.28 -4.34
C PHE A 73 -1.01 -5.45 -3.49
N PRO A 74 -1.16 -5.75 -2.19
CA PRO A 74 -1.85 -4.87 -1.28
C PRO A 74 -1.07 -3.56 -1.14
N ILE A 75 -1.78 -2.43 -1.02
CA ILE A 75 -1.17 -1.11 -0.90
C ILE A 75 -1.69 -0.34 0.29
N GLY A 76 -0.88 0.60 0.79
CA GLY A 76 -1.36 1.70 1.62
C GLY A 76 -1.78 2.87 0.73
N ILE A 77 -2.77 3.64 1.17
CA ILE A 77 -3.23 4.86 0.51
C ILE A 77 -3.07 6.07 1.43
N GLY A 78 -3.27 7.25 0.88
CA GLY A 78 -3.31 8.49 1.66
C GLY A 78 -4.37 8.40 2.76
N ARG A 79 -4.05 8.92 3.95
CA ARG A 79 -5.04 9.07 5.03
C ARG A 79 -6.07 10.13 4.65
N GLU A 80 -7.22 10.11 5.34
CA GLU A 80 -8.27 11.11 5.18
C GLU A 80 -7.71 12.55 5.20
N GLY A 81 -8.11 13.35 4.20
CA GLY A 81 -7.62 14.71 3.99
C GLY A 81 -6.27 14.81 3.25
N PHE A 82 -5.66 13.67 2.91
CA PHE A 82 -4.46 13.52 2.08
C PHE A 82 -4.68 12.43 1.03
N ASP A 83 -5.86 12.42 0.43
CA ASP A 83 -6.34 11.32 -0.40
C ASP A 83 -5.42 11.07 -1.60
N THR A 84 -5.28 9.79 -1.96
CA THR A 84 -4.58 9.40 -3.18
C THR A 84 -5.39 9.87 -4.40
N PRO A 85 -4.81 10.66 -5.33
CA PRO A 85 -5.53 11.16 -6.49
C PRO A 85 -6.14 10.05 -7.36
N VAL A 86 -7.32 10.30 -7.90
CA VAL A 86 -8.00 9.42 -8.87
C VAL A 86 -7.82 9.97 -10.27
N GLY A 87 -7.41 9.11 -11.20
CA GLY A 87 -7.31 9.40 -12.63
C GLY A 87 -6.15 8.65 -13.28
N GLU A 88 -5.79 9.08 -14.49
CA GLU A 88 -4.67 8.53 -15.25
C GLU A 88 -3.41 9.38 -15.05
N THR A 89 -2.28 8.70 -14.91
CA THR A 89 -0.97 9.33 -14.76
C THR A 89 0.11 8.40 -15.28
N ILE A 90 1.32 8.92 -15.39
CA ILE A 90 2.49 8.16 -15.84
C ILE A 90 3.54 8.08 -14.76
N VAL A 91 4.34 7.01 -14.79
CA VAL A 91 5.57 6.96 -14.01
C VAL A 91 6.59 7.92 -14.64
N SER A 92 6.81 9.07 -14.00
CA SER A 92 7.75 10.08 -14.46
C SER A 92 9.20 9.72 -14.13
N TRP A 93 9.42 9.12 -12.96
CA TRP A 93 10.75 8.70 -12.52
C TRP A 93 10.69 7.58 -11.48
N LYS A 94 11.77 6.81 -11.35
CA LYS A 94 11.96 5.77 -10.34
C LYS A 94 13.30 6.01 -9.64
N ARG A 95 13.32 5.96 -8.32
CA ARG A 95 14.53 6.23 -7.53
C ARG A 95 14.73 5.15 -6.45
N PRO A 96 15.83 4.38 -6.50
CA PRO A 96 16.27 3.61 -5.34
C PRO A 96 16.85 4.56 -4.29
N ASN A 97 16.70 4.22 -3.01
CA ASN A 97 17.19 4.98 -1.86
C ASN A 97 16.79 6.48 -1.96
N PRO A 98 15.49 6.81 -2.02
CA PRO A 98 15.04 8.19 -2.14
C PRO A 98 15.35 8.99 -0.87
N THR A 99 15.54 10.28 -1.01
CA THR A 99 15.47 11.22 0.11
C THR A 99 14.02 11.67 0.27
N TRP A 100 13.58 11.91 1.51
CA TRP A 100 12.25 12.45 1.78
C TRP A 100 12.36 13.91 2.23
N THR A 101 11.55 14.77 1.63
CA THR A 101 11.45 16.19 2.01
C THR A 101 10.03 16.45 2.50
N PRO A 102 9.83 16.72 3.81
CA PRO A 102 8.50 17.05 4.32
C PRO A 102 7.93 18.30 3.64
N THR A 103 6.62 18.31 3.41
CA THR A 103 5.96 19.48 2.80
C THR A 103 6.00 20.69 3.74
N PRO A 104 5.83 21.92 3.22
CA PRO A 104 5.73 23.11 4.06
C PRO A 104 4.65 22.98 5.15
N SER A 105 3.48 22.44 4.81
CA SER A 105 2.37 22.23 5.76
C SER A 105 2.71 21.22 6.86
N MET A 106 3.45 20.13 6.54
CA MET A 106 3.93 19.20 7.56
C MET A 106 4.88 19.87 8.54
N ARG A 107 5.79 20.73 8.04
CA ARG A 107 6.75 21.47 8.88
C ARG A 107 6.10 22.58 9.70
N GLU A 108 5.00 23.16 9.22
CA GLU A 108 4.21 24.10 10.00
C GLU A 108 3.51 23.39 11.18
N ALA A 109 2.92 22.23 10.93
CA ALA A 109 2.29 21.40 11.97
C ALA A 109 3.30 20.81 12.98
N ASN A 110 4.50 20.47 12.52
CA ASN A 110 5.60 19.99 13.37
C ASN A 110 6.93 20.65 12.98
N PRO A 111 7.30 21.77 13.64
CA PRO A 111 8.52 22.52 13.34
C PRO A 111 9.83 21.74 13.58
N ASN A 112 9.78 20.62 14.32
CA ASN A 112 10.94 19.78 14.60
C ASN A 112 11.28 18.82 13.45
N LEU A 113 10.44 18.75 12.41
CA LEU A 113 10.74 17.91 11.26
C LEU A 113 12.02 18.40 10.55
N PRO A 114 12.94 17.48 10.20
CA PRO A 114 14.14 17.83 9.45
C PRO A 114 13.77 18.38 8.07
N LYS A 115 14.67 19.18 7.49
CA LYS A 115 14.46 19.70 6.12
C LYS A 115 14.47 18.58 5.09
N VAL A 116 15.33 17.59 5.28
CA VAL A 116 15.49 16.40 4.43
C VAL A 116 15.77 15.22 5.34
N VAL A 117 15.15 14.08 5.06
CA VAL A 117 15.50 12.77 5.62
C VAL A 117 16.24 12.00 4.53
N GLU A 118 17.48 11.64 4.82
CA GLU A 118 18.32 10.85 3.92
C GLU A 118 17.76 9.42 3.76
N ALA A 119 18.29 8.68 2.79
CA ALA A 119 17.93 7.27 2.63
C ALA A 119 18.34 6.46 3.88
N GLY A 120 17.47 5.56 4.33
CA GLY A 120 17.73 4.70 5.48
C GLY A 120 16.46 4.14 6.10
N PRO A 121 16.57 3.33 7.18
CA PRO A 121 15.44 2.69 7.84
C PRO A 121 14.37 3.66 8.36
N GLU A 122 14.77 4.87 8.74
CA GLU A 122 13.88 5.92 9.26
C GLU A 122 13.20 6.75 8.16
N ASN A 123 13.53 6.51 6.88
CA ASN A 123 12.94 7.24 5.77
C ASN A 123 11.53 6.71 5.49
N PRO A 124 10.48 7.55 5.57
CA PRO A 124 9.10 7.08 5.43
C PRO A 124 8.75 6.65 4.00
N LEU A 125 9.57 7.00 3.00
CA LEU A 125 9.41 6.50 1.63
C LEU A 125 9.96 5.08 1.44
N GLY A 126 10.66 4.54 2.45
CA GLY A 126 11.30 3.23 2.35
C GLY A 126 12.49 3.24 1.38
N THR A 127 12.73 2.08 0.77
CA THR A 127 13.94 1.85 -0.05
C THR A 127 13.77 2.26 -1.51
N HIS A 128 12.55 2.46 -1.99
CA HIS A 128 12.26 2.78 -3.39
C HIS A 128 11.09 3.74 -3.49
N ALA A 129 11.18 4.70 -4.41
CA ALA A 129 10.08 5.58 -4.76
C ALA A 129 9.81 5.53 -6.27
N VAL A 130 8.52 5.50 -6.62
CA VAL A 130 8.01 5.69 -7.97
C VAL A 130 7.28 7.02 -7.98
N TYR A 131 7.76 7.96 -8.79
CA TYR A 131 7.18 9.29 -8.93
C TYR A 131 6.17 9.28 -10.08
N LEU A 132 5.03 9.90 -9.83
CA LEU A 132 3.95 10.03 -10.79
C LEU A 132 3.98 11.42 -11.42
N GLY A 133 3.53 11.54 -12.67
CA GLY A 133 3.60 12.75 -13.48
C GLY A 133 2.38 13.67 -13.37
N TRP A 134 1.72 13.70 -12.22
CA TRP A 134 0.59 14.61 -11.96
C TRP A 134 1.01 16.09 -12.01
#